data_AF-A0A1U9KD65-F1
#
_entry.id   AF-A0A1U9KD65-F1
#
_cell.length_a   1.000
_cell.length_b   1.000
_cell.length_c   1.000
_cell.angle_alpha   90.00
_cell.angle_beta   90.00
_cell.angle_gamma   90.00
#
_symmetry.space_group_name_H-M   'P 1'
#
loop_
_entity.id
_entity.type
_entity.pdbx_description
1 polymer ?
#
loop_
_entity_poly.entity_id
_entity_poly.type
_entity_poly.pdbx_seq_one_letter_code
_entity_poly.pdbx_strand_id
1 'polypeptide(L)'
;MHKTKLRGLAKIDWLSLSRLPPTIWAAAQVIDDVMTASPENEWKIENASHLKGVRLHFRRYTQWSESWDHDHCAACWATFAEFEGLDIQHEGYAAYHLKDACYEWICQACFDDLKGNMEWTADDT
;
A
#
# COMPACT_ATOMS: atom_id res chain seq x y z
N MET A 1 0.29 39.61 8.91
CA MET A 1 0.02 38.57 7.90
C MET A 1 0.03 37.23 8.61
N HIS A 2 -1.16 36.67 8.87
CA HIS A 2 -1.32 35.46 9.68
C HIS A 2 -1.05 34.22 8.83
N LYS A 3 -0.04 33.42 9.19
CA LYS A 3 0.16 32.07 8.66
C LYS A 3 -0.45 31.09 9.64
N THR A 4 -1.63 30.56 9.32
CA THR A 4 -2.28 29.50 10.09
C THR A 4 -1.54 28.19 9.85
N LYS A 5 -0.97 27.65 10.93
CA LYS A 5 -0.38 26.30 11.01
C LYS A 5 -1.55 25.32 11.16
N LEU A 6 -1.82 24.49 10.15
CA LEU A 6 -2.71 23.34 10.33
C LEU A 6 -1.88 22.21 10.93
N ARG A 7 -2.08 21.99 12.24
CA ARG A 7 -1.59 20.83 12.99
C ARG A 7 -2.72 19.80 13.06
N GLY A 8 -2.37 18.54 12.79
CA GLY A 8 -3.03 17.36 13.34
C GLY A 8 -4.43 17.07 12.82
N LEU A 9 -4.54 16.14 11.87
CA LEU A 9 -5.78 15.39 11.70
C LEU A 9 -6.01 14.56 12.97
N ALA A 10 -7.15 14.83 13.62
CA ALA A 10 -7.59 14.14 14.81
C ALA A 10 -7.75 12.64 14.53
N LYS A 11 -7.19 11.81 15.41
CA LYS A 11 -7.48 10.37 15.45
C LYS A 11 -8.99 10.19 15.60
N ILE A 12 -9.59 9.40 14.71
CA ILE A 12 -11.00 9.04 14.76
C ILE A 12 -11.20 8.20 16.02
N ASP A 13 -12.01 8.71 16.96
CA ASP A 13 -12.38 7.99 18.17
C ASP A 13 -13.54 7.03 17.86
N TRP A 14 -13.20 5.76 17.71
CA TRP A 14 -14.10 4.68 17.31
C TRP A 14 -15.25 4.43 18.31
N LEU A 15 -15.14 4.88 19.56
CA LEU A 15 -16.20 4.72 20.57
C LEU A 15 -17.40 5.66 20.32
N SER A 16 -17.23 6.72 19.52
CA SER A 16 -18.30 7.68 19.22
C SER A 16 -19.17 7.31 18.01
N LEU A 17 -18.80 6.27 17.24
CA LEU A 17 -19.52 5.84 16.03
C LEU A 17 -20.68 4.85 16.31
N SER A 18 -20.80 4.34 17.52
CA SER A 18 -21.86 3.38 17.93
C SER A 18 -23.27 3.98 18.03
N ARG A 19 -23.43 5.29 17.79
CA ARG A 19 -24.70 6.02 17.94
C ARG A 19 -25.21 6.67 16.66
N LEU A 20 -24.57 6.48 15.52
CA LEU A 20 -25.01 7.11 14.27
C LEU A 20 -26.13 6.30 13.60
N PRO A 21 -27.17 6.96 13.06
CA PRO A 21 -28.29 6.28 12.39
C PRO A 21 -27.81 5.44 11.19
N PRO A 22 -28.54 4.36 10.83
CA PRO A 22 -28.12 3.38 9.81
C PRO A 22 -27.89 3.97 8.41
N THR A 23 -28.40 5.18 8.14
CA THR A 23 -28.13 5.93 6.91
C THR A 23 -26.69 6.43 6.78
N ILE A 24 -26.00 6.64 7.91
CA ILE A 24 -24.60 7.08 7.92
C ILE A 24 -23.65 5.89 7.67
N TRP A 25 -24.08 4.66 8.00
CA TRP A 25 -23.31 3.44 7.69
C TRP A 25 -23.25 3.19 6.18
N ALA A 26 -24.37 3.34 5.48
CA ALA A 26 -24.42 3.15 4.03
C ALA A 26 -23.56 4.21 3.30
N ALA A 27 -23.53 5.45 3.78
CA ALA A 27 -22.70 6.50 3.18
C ALA A 27 -21.19 6.25 3.41
N ALA A 28 -20.80 5.73 4.57
CA ALA A 28 -19.41 5.35 4.83
C ALA A 28 -18.96 4.17 3.93
N GLN A 29 -19.83 3.18 3.72
CA GLN A 29 -19.55 2.03 2.84
C GLN A 29 -19.33 2.46 1.37
N VAL A 30 -20.15 3.36 0.86
CA VAL A 30 -20.05 3.84 -0.54
C VAL A 30 -18.79 4.67 -0.79
N ILE A 31 -18.27 5.37 0.23
CA ILE A 31 -17.00 6.11 0.11
C ILE A 31 -15.82 5.14 0.03
N ASP A 32 -15.83 4.06 0.81
CA ASP A 32 -14.79 3.01 0.73
C ASP A 32 -14.80 2.29 -0.64
N ASP A 33 -15.99 1.99 -1.18
CA ASP A 33 -16.14 1.28 -2.46
C ASP A 33 -15.74 2.14 -3.68
N VAL A 34 -15.90 3.47 -3.62
CA VAL A 34 -15.47 4.40 -4.70
C VAL A 34 -13.97 4.67 -4.65
N MET A 35 -13.36 4.68 -3.46
CA MET A 35 -11.92 4.91 -3.31
C MET A 35 -11.08 3.68 -3.70
N THR A 36 -11.69 2.50 -3.82
CA THR A 36 -11.01 1.25 -4.21
C THR A 36 -10.90 1.08 -5.73
N ALA A 37 -11.84 1.59 -6.53
CA ALA A 37 -11.83 1.40 -8.00
C ALA A 37 -11.74 2.72 -8.76
N SER A 38 -10.77 3.55 -8.43
CA SER A 38 -10.51 4.78 -9.18
C SER A 38 -9.73 4.50 -10.47
N PRO A 39 -9.95 5.26 -11.57
CA PRO A 39 -9.25 5.04 -12.83
C PRO A 39 -7.72 5.09 -12.73
N GLU A 40 -7.16 5.86 -11.79
CA GLU A 40 -5.72 5.91 -11.55
C GLU A 40 -5.16 4.62 -10.92
N ASN A 41 -6.02 3.77 -10.36
CA ASN A 41 -5.65 2.49 -9.80
C ASN A 41 -5.86 1.32 -10.78
N GLU A 42 -6.66 1.48 -11.84
CA GLU A 42 -6.93 0.40 -12.81
C GLU A 42 -5.64 -0.18 -13.43
N TRP A 43 -4.74 0.67 -13.93
CA TRP A 43 -3.47 0.22 -14.52
C TRP A 43 -2.52 -0.39 -13.48
N LYS A 44 -2.55 0.11 -12.23
CA LYS A 44 -1.76 -0.46 -11.13
C LYS A 44 -2.25 -1.87 -10.77
N ILE A 45 -3.57 -2.06 -10.77
CA ILE A 45 -4.23 -3.36 -10.54
C ILE A 45 -3.88 -4.33 -11.67
N GLU A 46 -3.91 -3.86 -12.93
CA GLU A 46 -3.52 -4.70 -14.08
C GLU A 46 -2.07 -5.17 -13.97
N ASN A 47 -1.13 -4.24 -13.70
CA ASN A 47 0.29 -4.56 -13.53
C ASN A 47 0.53 -5.58 -12.42
N ALA A 48 -0.10 -5.40 -11.25
CA ALA A 48 0.07 -6.26 -10.10
C ALA A 48 -0.89 -7.46 -10.05
N SER A 49 -1.69 -7.70 -11.10
CA SER A 49 -2.77 -8.71 -11.12
C SER A 49 -2.32 -10.12 -10.75
N HIS A 50 -1.07 -10.47 -11.06
CA HIS A 50 -0.44 -11.75 -10.71
C HIS A 50 -0.22 -11.94 -9.20
N LEU A 51 -0.34 -10.88 -8.40
CA LEU A 51 -0.23 -10.89 -6.93
C LEU A 51 -1.58 -10.88 -6.23
N LYS A 52 -2.70 -11.03 -6.96
CA LYS A 52 -4.02 -11.02 -6.33
C LYS A 52 -4.17 -12.15 -5.31
N GLY A 53 -4.68 -11.83 -4.12
CA GLY A 53 -4.89 -12.77 -3.00
C GLY A 53 -3.60 -13.19 -2.28
N VAL A 54 -2.46 -12.59 -2.62
CA VAL A 54 -1.17 -12.94 -2.01
C VAL A 54 -1.05 -12.34 -0.60
N ARG A 55 -0.43 -13.11 0.30
CA ARG A 55 0.04 -12.64 1.60
C ARG A 55 1.36 -11.91 1.42
N LEU A 56 1.42 -10.68 1.88
CA LEU A 56 2.58 -9.82 1.79
C LEU A 56 3.17 -9.55 3.18
N HIS A 57 4.47 -9.26 3.22
CA HIS A 57 5.20 -9.03 4.46
C HIS A 57 5.92 -7.70 4.38
N PHE A 58 5.71 -6.82 5.37
CA PHE A 58 6.42 -5.55 5.44
C PHE A 58 7.88 -5.79 5.83
N ARG A 59 8.81 -5.24 5.06
CA ARG A 59 10.24 -5.43 5.29
C ARG A 59 11.08 -4.36 4.62
N ARG A 60 12.30 -4.19 5.15
CA ARG A 60 13.34 -3.38 4.53
C ARG A 60 13.82 -4.06 3.24
N TYR A 61 14.05 -3.25 2.21
CA TYR A 61 14.68 -3.72 0.98
C TYR A 61 16.10 -4.20 1.24
N THR A 62 16.46 -5.29 0.58
CA THR A 62 17.83 -5.79 0.55
C THR A 62 18.07 -6.30 -0.85
N GLN A 63 19.20 -5.93 -1.44
CA GLN A 63 19.53 -6.35 -2.80
C GLN A 63 19.53 -7.88 -2.92
N TRP A 64 19.05 -8.37 -4.06
CA TRP A 64 18.97 -9.81 -4.33
C TRP A 64 20.37 -10.46 -4.39
N SER A 65 21.32 -9.75 -4.98
CA SER A 65 22.73 -10.14 -5.10
C SER A 65 23.61 -8.89 -5.28
N GLU A 66 24.93 -9.06 -5.21
CA GLU A 66 25.88 -7.96 -5.43
C GLU A 66 25.76 -7.30 -6.82
N SER A 67 25.16 -7.99 -7.80
CA SER A 67 24.94 -7.48 -9.15
C SER A 67 23.54 -6.91 -9.39
N TRP A 68 22.70 -6.85 -8.35
CA TRP A 68 21.29 -6.45 -8.43
C TRP A 68 21.05 -5.22 -7.56
N ASP A 69 21.23 -4.03 -8.13
CA ASP A 69 21.32 -2.78 -7.36
C ASP A 69 19.96 -2.18 -6.96
N HIS A 70 18.86 -2.59 -7.59
CA HIS A 70 17.52 -2.09 -7.28
C HIS A 70 16.41 -3.04 -7.72
N ASP A 71 15.19 -2.78 -7.25
CA ASP A 71 13.96 -3.48 -7.65
C ASP A 71 12.83 -2.46 -7.83
N HIS A 72 11.65 -2.91 -8.23
CA HIS A 72 10.52 -2.03 -8.53
C HIS A 72 9.23 -2.52 -7.88
N CYS A 73 8.38 -1.57 -7.49
CA CYS A 73 7.00 -1.88 -7.15
C CYS A 73 6.30 -2.52 -8.35
N ALA A 74 5.79 -3.74 -8.20
CA ALA A 74 5.08 -4.45 -9.26
C ALA A 74 3.83 -3.69 -9.78
N ALA A 75 3.26 -2.80 -8.97
CA ALA A 75 2.12 -1.98 -9.34
C ALA A 75 2.50 -0.67 -10.05
N CYS A 76 3.33 0.16 -9.41
CA CYS A 76 3.62 1.53 -9.84
C CYS A 76 5.06 1.81 -10.30
N TRP A 77 5.93 0.80 -10.22
CA TRP A 77 7.32 0.83 -10.65
C TRP A 77 8.25 1.73 -9.82
N ALA A 78 7.76 2.25 -8.69
CA ALA A 78 8.60 2.95 -7.72
C ALA A 78 9.83 2.11 -7.36
N THR A 79 11.00 2.74 -7.39
CA THR A 79 12.27 2.05 -7.22
C THR A 79 12.54 1.75 -5.74
N PHE A 80 12.97 0.52 -5.48
CA PHE A 80 13.53 0.09 -4.20
C PHE A 80 15.03 -0.08 -4.34
N ALA A 81 15.80 0.48 -3.41
CA ALA A 81 17.25 0.35 -3.41
C ALA A 81 17.84 0.51 -2.00
N GLU A 82 19.06 0.02 -1.80
CA GLU A 82 19.81 0.23 -0.57
C GLU A 82 20.50 1.60 -0.52
N PHE A 83 20.79 2.19 -1.70
CA PHE A 83 21.44 3.49 -1.80
C PHE A 83 20.42 4.64 -1.65
N GLU A 84 20.91 5.78 -1.15
CA GLU A 84 20.12 7.01 -1.00
C GLU A 84 19.83 7.68 -2.36
N GLY A 85 18.62 8.20 -2.54
CA GLY A 85 18.22 8.91 -3.74
C GLY A 85 16.87 9.61 -3.59
N LEU A 86 16.56 10.53 -4.49
CA LEU A 86 15.20 11.08 -4.58
C LEU A 86 14.26 9.98 -5.06
N ASP A 87 13.09 9.88 -4.43
CA ASP A 87 12.03 8.94 -4.77
C ASP A 87 12.39 7.44 -4.65
N ILE A 88 13.48 7.12 -3.93
CA ILE A 88 13.84 5.74 -3.58
C ILE A 88 13.07 5.27 -2.36
N GLN A 89 12.49 4.07 -2.46
CA GLN A 89 11.90 3.35 -1.33
C GLN A 89 12.95 2.44 -0.70
N HIS A 90 12.96 2.38 0.63
CA HIS A 90 13.87 1.48 1.39
C HIS A 90 13.13 0.36 2.10
N GLU A 91 11.80 0.38 2.08
CA GLU A 91 10.94 -0.60 2.74
C GLU A 91 9.58 -0.64 2.07
N GLY A 92 8.94 -1.81 2.16
CA GLY A 92 7.65 -2.06 1.56
C GLY A 92 7.21 -3.49 1.82
N TYR A 93 6.17 -3.89 1.11
CA TYR A 93 5.60 -5.22 1.20
C TYR A 93 6.25 -6.12 0.16
N ALA A 94 6.65 -7.32 0.56
CA ALA A 94 7.15 -8.33 -0.37
C ALA A 94 6.29 -9.59 -0.32
N ALA A 95 6.05 -10.18 -1.49
CA ALA A 95 5.55 -11.55 -1.60
C ALA A 95 6.73 -12.54 -1.46
N TYR A 96 6.59 -13.55 -0.59
CA TYR A 96 7.53 -14.68 -0.62
C TYR A 96 7.14 -15.65 -1.71
N HIS A 97 8.04 -15.90 -2.66
CA HIS A 97 7.95 -17.10 -3.48
C HIS A 97 8.71 -18.24 -2.80
N LEU A 98 8.01 -19.37 -2.58
CA LEU A 98 8.64 -20.64 -2.21
C LEU A 98 9.74 -20.94 -3.24
N LYS A 99 11.00 -21.01 -2.78
CA LYS A 99 12.28 -21.11 -3.52
C LYS A 99 13.03 -19.79 -3.68
N ASP A 100 13.26 -19.12 -2.55
CA ASP A 100 14.48 -18.38 -2.25
C ASP A 100 15.01 -17.40 -3.32
N ALA A 101 14.18 -16.75 -4.17
CA ALA A 101 14.74 -15.80 -5.14
C ALA A 101 13.94 -14.66 -5.75
N CYS A 102 12.63 -14.58 -5.56
CA CYS A 102 11.87 -13.50 -6.17
C CYS A 102 11.05 -12.81 -5.09
N TYR A 103 11.40 -11.57 -4.79
CA TYR A 103 10.53 -10.69 -4.04
C TYR A 103 9.81 -9.82 -5.05
N GLU A 104 8.55 -10.10 -5.29
CA GLU A 104 7.69 -9.10 -5.91
C GLU A 104 7.41 -8.04 -4.84
N TRP A 105 7.80 -6.79 -5.11
CA TRP A 105 7.68 -5.68 -4.16
C TRP A 105 6.43 -4.85 -4.43
N ILE A 106 5.83 -4.37 -3.35
CA ILE A 106 4.73 -3.42 -3.35
C ILE A 106 5.08 -2.29 -2.38
N CYS A 107 5.13 -1.05 -2.87
CA CYS A 107 5.37 0.10 -1.99
C CYS A 107 4.17 0.33 -1.05
N GLN A 108 4.42 0.97 0.09
CA GLN A 108 3.39 1.24 1.11
C GLN A 108 2.15 1.93 0.50
N ALA A 109 2.35 2.93 -0.36
CA ALA A 109 1.26 3.62 -1.03
C ALA A 109 0.39 2.68 -1.88
N CYS A 110 1.00 1.79 -2.67
CA CYS A 110 0.24 0.82 -3.46
C CYS A 110 -0.46 -0.22 -2.59
N PHE A 111 0.14 -0.64 -1.47
CA PHE A 111 -0.55 -1.52 -0.54
C PHE A 111 -1.80 -0.85 0.03
N ASP A 112 -1.68 0.39 0.50
CA ASP A 112 -2.80 1.13 1.08
C ASP A 112 -3.92 1.38 0.08
N ASP A 113 -3.56 1.77 -1.15
CA ASP A 113 -4.52 2.07 -2.23
C ASP A 113 -5.22 0.82 -2.77
N LEU A 114 -4.51 -0.32 -2.87
CA LEU A 114 -4.95 -1.46 -3.69
C LEU A 114 -5.34 -2.69 -2.87
N LYS A 115 -5.04 -2.76 -1.56
CA LYS A 115 -5.24 -3.98 -0.75
C LYS A 115 -6.65 -4.56 -0.85
N GLY A 116 -7.68 -3.72 -0.96
CA GLY A 116 -9.08 -4.17 -1.09
C GLY A 116 -9.33 -4.90 -2.41
N ASN A 117 -8.96 -4.28 -3.54
CA ASN A 117 -9.13 -4.83 -4.88
C ASN A 117 -8.25 -6.05 -5.14
N MET A 118 -7.04 -6.00 -4.58
CA MET A 118 -6.02 -7.04 -4.73
C MET A 118 -6.19 -8.18 -3.73
N GLU A 119 -7.12 -8.07 -2.79
CA GLU A 119 -7.34 -9.06 -1.72
C GLU A 119 -6.04 -9.39 -0.97
N TRP A 120 -5.16 -8.40 -0.81
CA TRP A 120 -3.89 -8.56 -0.11
C TRP A 120 -4.10 -8.65 1.40
N THR A 121 -3.30 -9.50 2.02
CA THR A 121 -3.20 -9.60 3.48
C THR A 121 -1.77 -9.29 3.92
N ALA A 122 -1.61 -8.69 5.10
CA ALA A 122 -0.32 -8.48 5.72
C ALA A 122 -0.18 -9.38 6.95
N ASP A 123 1.03 -9.88 7.20
CA ASP A 123 1.36 -10.48 8.49
C ASP A 123 1.62 -9.40 9.54
N ASP A 124 0.94 -9.52 10.68
CA ASP A 124 1.24 -8.78 11.91
C ASP A 124 2.48 -9.43 12.56
N THR A 125 3.69 -9.12 12.09
CA THR A 125 4.94 -9.54 12.76
C THR A 125 5.64 -8.38 13.42
#